data_AF-A0A285J5J2-F1
#
_entry.id   AF-A0A285J5J2-F1
#
_cell.length_a   1.000
_cell.length_b   1.000
_cell.length_c   1.000
_cell.angle_alpha   90.00
_cell.angle_beta   90.00
_cell.angle_gamma   90.00
#
_symmetry.space_group_name_H-M   'P 1'
#
loop_
_entity.id
_entity.type
_entity.pdbx_description
1 polymer ?
#
loop_
_entity_poly.entity_id
_entity_poly.type
_entity_poly.pdbx_seq_one_letter_code
_entity_poly.pdbx_strand_id
1 'polypeptide(L)'
;MFKGLIGALRIDLGMNSAEFHKGMSDATRGMRNMQKEFSGLARDFRKIGGRMSLALTAPLVAIGKKSMDLQKVQAQAVAQVDAALASMGTTAGFTSAELQKVASELQGNSLFGDEEILGKVTSNLLTFGNVTGDVFSRAQKMALDMSAALGQDLQGSTVMLGKALNDPAQGLTALSRVGVSFSEEQKKLIKTMVEVGDAAGAQELMLTELEKQ
;
A
#
# COMPACT_ATOMS: atom_id res chain seq x y z
N MET A 1 6.65 82.28 23.70
CA MET A 1 6.21 80.91 24.05
C MET A 1 4.84 80.63 23.42
N PHE A 2 4.81 79.98 22.27
CA PHE A 2 3.63 79.45 21.56
C PHE A 2 4.16 78.29 20.68
N LYS A 3 3.81 77.02 20.95
CA LYS A 3 2.61 76.23 20.56
C LYS A 3 2.74 75.52 19.18
N GLY A 4 2.46 74.20 19.18
CA GLY A 4 2.13 73.35 18.01
C GLY A 4 3.24 72.34 17.65
N LEU A 5 3.33 71.12 18.17
CA LEU A 5 2.40 69.97 18.20
C LEU A 5 2.02 69.43 16.79
N ILE A 6 2.89 68.54 16.31
CA ILE A 6 2.68 67.24 15.65
C ILE A 6 1.49 67.14 14.67
N GLY A 7 1.81 67.00 13.39
CA GLY A 7 0.87 66.62 12.33
C GLY A 7 0.18 65.30 12.62
N ALA A 8 -1.15 65.32 12.57
CA ALA A 8 -2.02 64.19 12.85
C ALA A 8 -1.99 63.14 11.73
N LEU A 9 -1.75 61.89 12.13
CA LEU A 9 -2.01 60.69 11.35
C LEU A 9 -3.53 60.57 11.17
N ARG A 10 -4.04 60.82 9.96
CA ARG A 10 -5.45 60.61 9.63
C ARG A 10 -5.67 59.12 9.36
N ILE A 11 -6.07 58.37 10.38
CA ILE A 11 -6.68 57.06 10.21
C ILE A 11 -8.18 57.25 10.36
N ASP A 12 -8.91 57.17 9.25
CA ASP A 12 -10.37 57.10 9.25
C ASP A 12 -10.82 55.75 9.84
N LEU A 13 -10.84 55.62 11.17
CA LEU A 13 -11.60 54.60 11.90
C LEU A 13 -12.99 55.16 12.22
N GLY A 14 -13.77 55.43 11.17
CA GLY A 14 -15.21 55.65 11.28
C GLY A 14 -15.92 54.41 10.73
N MET A 15 -15.91 53.29 11.46
CA MET A 15 -16.80 52.17 11.15
C MET A 15 -18.23 52.67 11.33
N ASN A 16 -18.87 53.01 10.22
CA ASN A 16 -20.26 53.44 10.15
C ASN A 16 -21.13 52.25 10.60
N SER A 17 -21.48 52.22 11.89
CA SER A 17 -22.19 51.11 12.53
C SER A 17 -23.51 50.78 11.84
N ALA A 18 -24.11 51.78 11.18
CA ALA A 18 -25.30 51.63 10.34
C ALA A 18 -25.03 50.80 9.07
N GLU A 19 -23.92 51.04 8.36
CA GLU A 19 -23.56 50.26 7.17
C GLU A 19 -23.08 48.85 7.53
N PHE A 20 -22.36 48.70 8.65
CA PHE A 20 -21.99 47.38 9.16
C PHE A 20 -23.21 46.55 9.58
N HIS A 21 -24.18 47.16 10.27
CA HIS A 21 -25.44 46.48 10.61
C HIS A 21 -26.28 46.15 9.38
N LYS A 22 -26.29 47.03 8.36
CA LYS A 22 -27.00 46.78 7.10
C LYS A 22 -26.36 45.65 6.31
N GLY A 23 -25.03 45.66 6.18
CA GLY A 23 -24.25 44.57 5.57
C GLY A 23 -24.40 43.25 6.32
N MET A 24 -24.44 43.26 7.65
CA MET A 24 -24.67 42.05 8.46
C MET A 24 -26.13 41.57 8.39
N SER A 25 -27.10 42.49 8.30
CA SER A 25 -28.52 42.19 8.02
C SER A 25 -28.68 41.54 6.64
N ASP A 26 -28.03 42.07 5.62
CA ASP A 26 -28.12 41.56 4.26
C ASP A 26 -27.35 40.24 4.11
N ALA A 27 -26.21 40.09 4.79
CA ALA A 27 -25.47 38.83 4.89
C ALA A 27 -26.29 37.75 5.61
N THR A 28 -26.96 38.08 6.73
CA THR A 28 -27.82 37.12 7.45
C THR A 28 -29.08 36.77 6.64
N ARG A 29 -29.61 37.69 5.84
CA ARG A 29 -30.72 37.43 4.91
C ARG A 29 -30.28 36.54 3.75
N GLY A 30 -29.10 36.78 3.17
CA GLY A 30 -28.45 35.92 2.17
C GLY A 30 -28.17 34.53 2.72
N MET A 31 -27.63 34.44 3.94
CA MET A 31 -27.38 33.17 4.64
C MET A 31 -28.67 32.38 4.89
N ARG A 32 -29.78 33.04 5.26
CA ARG A 32 -31.09 32.36 5.43
C ARG A 32 -31.66 31.87 4.10
N ASN A 33 -31.48 32.62 3.01
CA ASN A 33 -31.92 32.18 1.68
C ASN A 33 -31.07 31.00 1.20
N MET A 34 -29.75 31.07 1.37
CA MET A 34 -28.84 29.97 1.11
C MET A 34 -29.14 28.74 1.98
N GLN A 35 -29.46 28.92 3.25
CA GLN A 35 -29.86 27.81 4.14
C GLN A 35 -31.19 27.18 3.67
N LYS A 36 -32.14 27.98 3.18
CA LYS A 36 -33.40 27.48 2.61
C LYS A 36 -33.15 26.69 1.33
N GLU A 37 -32.33 27.21 0.42
CA GLU A 37 -31.94 26.52 -0.82
C GLU A 37 -31.16 25.24 -0.54
N PHE A 38 -30.17 25.29 0.36
CA PHE A 38 -29.40 24.13 0.79
C PHE A 38 -30.27 23.09 1.48
N SER A 39 -31.24 23.51 2.31
CA SER A 39 -32.21 22.59 2.92
C SER A 39 -33.17 21.98 1.91
N GLY A 40 -33.48 22.69 0.81
CA GLY A 40 -34.28 22.20 -0.30
C GLY A 40 -33.49 21.14 -1.08
N LEU A 41 -32.27 21.49 -1.48
CA LEU A 41 -31.34 20.63 -2.18
C LEU A 41 -31.00 19.36 -1.36
N ALA A 42 -30.79 19.48 -0.05
CA ALA A 42 -30.59 18.35 0.85
C ALA A 42 -31.84 17.47 1.00
N ARG A 43 -33.05 18.07 1.02
CA ARG A 43 -34.31 17.31 1.03
C ARG A 43 -34.55 16.60 -0.28
N ASP A 44 -34.20 17.22 -1.40
CA ASP A 44 -34.34 16.64 -2.73
C ASP A 44 -33.30 15.53 -2.95
N PHE A 45 -32.07 15.69 -2.47
CA PHE A 45 -31.08 14.62 -2.38
C PHE A 45 -31.55 13.46 -1.49
N ARG A 46 -32.17 13.75 -0.34
CA ARG A 46 -32.72 12.71 0.54
C ARG A 46 -33.93 12.01 -0.09
N LYS A 47 -34.72 12.71 -0.90
CA LYS A 47 -35.81 12.11 -1.70
C LYS A 47 -35.28 11.30 -2.88
N ILE A 48 -34.20 11.73 -3.53
CA ILE A 48 -33.52 10.95 -4.59
C ILE A 48 -32.90 9.70 -3.97
N GLY A 49 -32.17 9.82 -2.86
CA GLY A 49 -31.62 8.69 -2.11
C GLY A 49 -32.68 7.76 -1.51
N GLY A 50 -33.86 8.29 -1.14
CA GLY A 50 -35.01 7.52 -0.66
C GLY A 50 -35.91 6.94 -1.76
N ARG A 51 -35.76 7.39 -3.02
CA ARG A 51 -36.54 6.91 -4.20
C ARG A 51 -35.71 6.09 -5.17
N MET A 52 -34.38 6.11 -5.08
CA MET A 52 -33.57 5.11 -5.76
C MET A 52 -33.86 3.76 -5.12
N SER A 53 -34.21 2.77 -5.93
CA SER A 53 -34.42 1.41 -5.45
C SER A 53 -33.14 0.92 -4.77
N LEU A 54 -33.30 0.15 -3.68
CA LEU A 54 -32.19 -0.54 -3.00
C LEU A 54 -31.29 -1.30 -4.00
N ALA A 55 -31.86 -1.76 -5.11
CA ALA A 55 -31.15 -2.44 -6.19
C ALA A 55 -30.12 -1.56 -6.94
N LEU A 56 -30.30 -0.24 -7.01
CA LEU A 56 -29.38 0.67 -7.70
C LEU A 56 -28.45 1.42 -6.74
N THR A 57 -28.90 1.74 -5.53
CA THR A 57 -28.04 2.38 -4.51
C THR A 57 -27.10 1.41 -3.82
N ALA A 58 -27.51 0.16 -3.57
CA ALA A 58 -26.66 -0.79 -2.86
C ALA A 58 -25.35 -1.10 -3.62
N PRO A 59 -25.34 -1.34 -4.94
CA PRO A 59 -24.09 -1.51 -5.68
C PRO A 59 -23.20 -0.27 -5.63
N LEU A 60 -23.76 0.93 -5.73
CA LEU A 60 -22.98 2.18 -5.72
C LEU A 60 -22.41 2.52 -4.34
N VAL A 61 -23.16 2.29 -3.27
CA VAL A 61 -22.67 2.44 -1.89
C VAL A 61 -21.61 1.37 -1.57
N ALA A 62 -21.81 0.15 -2.06
CA ALA A 62 -20.81 -0.91 -1.94
C ALA A 62 -19.52 -0.56 -2.69
N ILE A 63 -19.61 -0.04 -3.91
CA ILE A 63 -18.46 0.45 -4.68
C ILE A 63 -17.79 1.60 -3.94
N GLY A 64 -18.53 2.62 -3.47
CA GLY A 64 -17.96 3.77 -2.77
C GLY A 64 -17.25 3.40 -1.46
N LYS A 65 -17.86 2.51 -0.65
CA LYS A 65 -17.23 1.99 0.57
C LYS A 65 -16.01 1.13 0.27
N LYS A 66 -16.12 0.23 -0.72
CA LYS A 66 -15.01 -0.63 -1.15
C LYS A 66 -13.82 0.20 -1.65
N SER A 67 -14.04 1.29 -2.39
CA SER A 67 -12.97 2.18 -2.84
C SER A 67 -12.23 2.87 -1.69
N MET A 68 -12.95 3.31 -0.65
CA MET A 68 -12.32 3.90 0.54
C MET A 68 -11.52 2.86 1.35
N ASP A 69 -12.03 1.63 1.44
CA ASP A 69 -11.34 0.53 2.12
C ASP A 69 -10.09 0.12 1.32
N LEU A 70 -10.17 0.03 -0.02
CA LEU A 70 -9.03 -0.29 -0.89
C LEU A 70 -7.91 0.76 -0.79
N GLN A 71 -8.23 2.05 -0.76
CA GLN A 71 -7.22 3.10 -0.58
C GLN A 71 -6.49 2.98 0.77
N LYS A 72 -7.21 2.62 1.84
CA LYS A 72 -6.61 2.38 3.16
C LYS A 72 -5.73 1.14 3.16
N VAL A 73 -6.18 0.06 2.53
CA VAL A 73 -5.41 -1.20 2.43
C VAL A 73 -4.13 -0.96 1.65
N GLN A 74 -4.18 -0.24 0.52
CA GLN A 74 -2.99 0.12 -0.24
C GLN A 74 -2.01 0.96 0.59
N ALA A 75 -2.50 2.01 1.26
CA ALA A 75 -1.66 2.86 2.11
C ALA A 75 -1.00 2.05 3.24
N GLN A 76 -1.72 1.08 3.81
CA GLN A 76 -1.19 0.18 4.83
C GLN A 76 -0.13 -0.77 4.27
N ALA A 77 -0.33 -1.32 3.07
CA ALA A 77 0.64 -2.20 2.42
C ALA A 77 1.95 -1.45 2.11
N VAL A 78 1.84 -0.23 1.57
CA VAL A 78 3.01 0.64 1.33
C VAL A 78 3.73 0.96 2.64
N ALA A 79 3.01 1.31 3.70
CA ALA A 79 3.63 1.58 5.00
C ALA A 79 4.38 0.38 5.59
N GLN A 80 3.90 -0.85 5.34
CA GLN A 80 4.61 -2.07 5.75
C GLN A 80 5.90 -2.26 4.95
N VAL A 81 5.87 -2.01 3.63
CA VAL A 81 7.07 -2.05 2.79
C VAL A 81 8.07 -0.98 3.22
N ASP A 82 7.64 0.24 3.49
CA ASP A 82 8.51 1.32 3.97
C ASP A 82 9.16 0.97 5.30
N ALA A 83 8.40 0.38 6.23
CA ALA A 83 8.94 -0.09 7.51
C ALA A 83 9.97 -1.22 7.33
N ALA A 84 9.73 -2.15 6.41
CA ALA A 84 10.65 -3.25 6.11
C ALA A 84 11.92 -2.77 5.38
N LEU A 85 11.79 -1.80 4.47
CA LEU A 85 12.94 -1.13 3.85
C LEU A 85 13.77 -0.38 4.89
N ALA A 86 13.11 0.32 5.82
CA ALA A 86 13.79 1.02 6.91
C ALA A 86 14.56 0.06 7.84
N SER A 87 14.05 -1.16 8.05
CA SER A 87 14.74 -2.16 8.87
C SER A 87 15.90 -2.85 8.14
N MET A 88 15.80 -3.05 6.82
CA MET A 88 16.91 -3.54 5.99
C MET A 88 18.03 -2.52 5.77
N GLY A 89 17.72 -1.23 5.86
CA GLY A 89 18.65 -0.14 5.57
C GLY A 89 19.00 -0.06 4.08
N THR A 90 20.24 0.33 3.75
CA THR A 90 20.70 0.53 2.36
C THR A 90 20.88 -0.77 1.57
N THR A 91 20.79 -1.92 2.23
CA THR A 91 21.09 -3.25 1.66
C THR A 91 20.01 -3.74 0.69
N ALA A 92 18.78 -3.26 0.82
CA ALA A 92 17.67 -3.70 -0.02
C ALA A 92 17.88 -3.33 -1.50
N GLY A 93 18.53 -2.20 -1.79
CA GLY A 93 18.79 -1.74 -3.16
C GLY A 93 17.53 -1.31 -3.94
N PHE A 94 16.35 -1.29 -3.30
CA PHE A 94 15.08 -0.91 -3.89
C PHE A 94 14.44 0.26 -3.15
N THR A 95 13.72 1.10 -3.89
CA THR A 95 12.82 2.11 -3.34
C THR A 95 11.40 1.57 -3.21
N SER A 96 10.61 2.14 -2.31
CA SER A 96 9.19 1.80 -2.15
C SER A 96 8.40 1.96 -3.46
N ALA A 97 8.72 2.99 -4.24
CA ALA A 97 8.08 3.23 -5.53
C ALA A 97 8.41 2.15 -6.58
N GLU A 98 9.66 1.67 -6.61
CA GLU A 98 10.04 0.55 -7.48
C GLU A 98 9.32 -0.74 -7.08
N LEU A 99 9.22 -1.01 -5.79
CA LEU A 99 8.51 -2.19 -5.29
C LEU A 99 7.00 -2.14 -5.60
N GLN A 100 6.37 -0.97 -5.48
CA GLN A 100 4.98 -0.76 -5.91
C GLN A 100 4.81 -1.03 -7.39
N LYS A 101 5.73 -0.54 -8.23
CA LYS A 101 5.70 -0.79 -9.67
C LYS A 101 5.82 -2.29 -9.99
N VAL A 102 6.77 -2.97 -9.36
CA VAL A 102 6.95 -4.43 -9.51
C VAL A 102 5.70 -5.19 -9.06
N ALA A 103 5.08 -4.80 -7.95
CA ALA A 103 3.84 -5.42 -7.48
C ALA A 103 2.69 -5.21 -8.48
N SER A 104 2.55 -4.01 -9.05
CA SER A 104 1.56 -3.75 -10.11
C SER A 104 1.80 -4.59 -11.37
N GLU A 105 3.06 -4.79 -11.76
CA GLU A 105 3.44 -5.66 -12.89
C GLU A 105 3.12 -7.14 -12.61
N LEU A 106 3.38 -7.60 -11.38
CA LEU A 106 3.06 -8.96 -10.93
C LEU A 106 1.56 -9.20 -10.79
N GLN A 107 0.78 -8.21 -10.35
CA GLN A 107 -0.68 -8.28 -10.32
C GLN A 107 -1.24 -8.61 -11.72
N GLY A 108 -0.70 -7.99 -12.77
CA GLY A 108 -1.15 -8.23 -14.15
C GLY A 108 -0.94 -9.67 -14.63
N ASN A 109 -0.08 -10.44 -13.96
CA ASN A 109 0.28 -11.81 -14.32
C ASN A 109 -0.07 -12.84 -13.22
N SER A 110 -0.80 -12.45 -12.18
CA SER A 110 -1.15 -13.33 -11.06
C SER A 110 -2.61 -13.19 -10.64
N LEU A 111 -3.03 -14.01 -9.68
CA LEU A 111 -4.38 -13.98 -9.12
C LEU A 111 -4.53 -13.01 -7.95
N PHE A 112 -3.47 -12.28 -7.61
CA PHE A 112 -3.37 -11.48 -6.38
C PHE A 112 -3.28 -9.99 -6.71
N GLY A 113 -3.93 -9.16 -5.90
CA GLY A 113 -3.85 -7.71 -6.01
C GLY A 113 -2.47 -7.16 -5.61
N ASP A 114 -2.10 -6.00 -6.13
CA ASP A 114 -0.83 -5.35 -5.83
C ASP A 114 -0.69 -5.01 -4.34
N GLU A 115 -1.79 -4.70 -3.66
CA GLU A 115 -1.87 -4.50 -2.21
C GLU A 115 -1.51 -5.78 -1.44
N GLU A 116 -1.95 -6.93 -1.94
CA GLU A 116 -1.64 -8.23 -1.34
C GLU A 116 -0.20 -8.63 -1.61
N ILE A 117 0.31 -8.37 -2.82
CA ILE A 117 1.70 -8.62 -3.17
C ILE A 117 2.62 -7.77 -2.29
N LEU A 118 2.38 -6.47 -2.18
CA LEU A 118 3.17 -5.57 -1.33
C LEU A 118 3.14 -5.99 0.14
N GLY A 119 1.94 -6.25 0.66
CA GLY A 119 1.74 -6.51 2.09
C GLY A 119 2.08 -7.94 2.53
N LYS A 120 1.93 -8.94 1.66
CA LYS A 120 2.12 -10.36 2.02
C LYS A 120 3.35 -10.99 1.40
N VAL A 121 3.84 -10.45 0.28
CA VAL A 121 5.03 -10.96 -0.42
C VAL A 121 6.22 -10.06 -0.14
N THR A 122 6.17 -8.83 -0.65
CA THR A 122 7.31 -7.90 -0.64
C THR A 122 7.74 -7.56 0.78
N SER A 123 6.84 -7.09 1.64
CA SER A 123 7.17 -6.70 3.03
C SER A 123 7.78 -7.86 3.81
N ASN A 124 7.24 -9.07 3.66
CA ASN A 124 7.73 -10.27 4.34
C ASN A 124 9.09 -10.72 3.78
N LEU A 125 9.28 -10.70 2.46
CA LEU A 125 10.58 -11.03 1.85
C LEU A 125 11.68 -10.07 2.31
N LEU A 126 11.38 -8.78 2.45
CA LEU A 126 12.33 -7.79 2.95
C LEU A 126 12.78 -8.09 4.40
N THR A 127 11.97 -8.79 5.21
CA THR A 127 12.42 -9.18 6.55
C THR A 127 13.53 -10.24 6.54
N PHE A 128 13.70 -10.95 5.42
CA PHE A 128 14.76 -11.93 5.23
C PHE A 128 15.98 -11.25 4.60
N GLY A 129 16.83 -10.67 5.44
CA GLY A 129 17.95 -9.81 5.03
C GLY A 129 18.96 -10.41 4.04
N ASN A 130 19.00 -11.73 3.89
CA ASN A 130 19.86 -12.43 2.93
C ASN A 130 19.25 -12.55 1.53
N VAL A 131 18.01 -12.10 1.31
CA VAL A 131 17.30 -12.19 0.04
C VAL A 131 17.26 -10.81 -0.59
N THR A 132 18.16 -10.55 -1.54
CA THR A 132 18.35 -9.22 -2.16
C THR A 132 18.53 -9.32 -3.68
N GLY A 133 18.49 -8.17 -4.38
CA GLY A 133 18.77 -8.08 -5.82
C GLY A 133 17.87 -8.99 -6.67
N ASP A 134 18.48 -9.73 -7.60
CA ASP A 134 17.76 -10.61 -8.53
C ASP A 134 17.06 -11.77 -7.82
N VAL A 135 17.65 -12.31 -6.74
CA VAL A 135 17.04 -13.37 -5.93
C VAL A 135 15.72 -12.86 -5.32
N PHE A 136 15.70 -11.61 -4.85
CA PHE A 136 14.48 -10.99 -4.31
C PHE A 136 13.38 -10.86 -5.36
N SER A 137 13.71 -10.36 -6.56
CA SER A 137 12.75 -10.23 -7.66
C SER A 137 12.17 -11.59 -8.08
N ARG A 138 13.04 -12.60 -8.22
CA ARG A 138 12.61 -13.96 -8.56
C ARG A 138 11.80 -14.61 -7.44
N ALA A 139 12.16 -14.39 -6.18
CA ALA A 139 11.43 -14.91 -5.04
C ALA A 139 10.00 -14.36 -4.95
N GLN A 140 9.79 -13.07 -5.28
CA GLN A 140 8.43 -12.50 -5.32
C GLN A 140 7.55 -13.23 -6.33
N LYS A 141 8.06 -13.45 -7.55
CA LYS A 141 7.34 -14.20 -8.58
C LYS A 141 7.08 -15.64 -8.14
N MET A 142 8.12 -16.32 -7.64
CA MET A 142 8.03 -17.70 -7.20
C MET A 142 7.03 -17.90 -6.06
N ALA A 143 6.92 -16.95 -5.12
CA ALA A 143 5.91 -17.01 -4.06
C ALA A 143 4.47 -17.01 -4.61
N LEU A 144 4.23 -16.21 -5.66
CA LEU A 144 2.93 -16.14 -6.35
C LEU A 144 2.64 -17.45 -7.10
N ASP A 145 3.60 -17.91 -7.89
CA ASP A 145 3.49 -19.15 -8.67
C ASP A 145 3.26 -20.36 -7.76
N MET A 146 4.00 -20.45 -6.65
CA MET A 146 3.86 -21.52 -5.66
C MET A 146 2.52 -21.46 -4.93
N SER A 147 2.03 -20.27 -4.56
CA SER A 147 0.70 -20.12 -3.96
C SER A 147 -0.41 -20.56 -4.91
N ALA A 148 -0.31 -20.19 -6.20
CA ALA A 148 -1.26 -20.60 -7.22
C ALA A 148 -1.22 -22.11 -7.50
N ALA A 149 -0.02 -22.70 -7.61
CA ALA A 149 0.17 -24.12 -7.93
C ALA A 149 -0.24 -25.05 -6.78
N LEU A 150 0.09 -24.68 -5.54
CA LEU A 150 -0.20 -25.51 -4.35
C LEU A 150 -1.60 -25.24 -3.77
N GLY A 151 -2.29 -24.21 -4.23
CA GLY A 151 -3.57 -23.77 -3.67
C GLY A 151 -3.47 -23.31 -2.21
N GLN A 152 -2.28 -22.87 -1.79
CA GLN A 152 -2.00 -22.39 -0.44
C GLN A 152 -2.13 -20.88 -0.34
N ASP A 153 -2.24 -20.35 0.88
CA ASP A 153 -2.31 -18.91 1.10
C ASP A 153 -0.99 -18.21 0.71
N LEU A 154 -1.10 -17.02 0.10
CA LEU A 154 0.04 -16.28 -0.43
C LEU A 154 1.09 -15.97 0.64
N GLN A 155 0.65 -15.63 1.86
CA GLN A 155 1.56 -15.27 2.94
C GLN A 155 2.34 -16.50 3.43
N GLY A 156 1.67 -17.64 3.60
CA GLY A 156 2.28 -18.92 3.97
C GLY A 156 3.33 -19.36 2.96
N SER A 157 3.00 -19.32 1.66
CA SER A 157 3.95 -19.60 0.58
C SER A 157 5.14 -18.65 0.61
N THR A 158 4.91 -17.34 0.78
CA THR A 158 5.98 -16.34 0.88
C THR A 158 6.90 -16.62 2.06
N VAL A 159 6.35 -16.82 3.27
CA VAL A 159 7.16 -17.03 4.48
C VAL A 159 7.97 -18.31 4.38
N MET A 160 7.40 -19.37 3.80
CA MET A 160 8.11 -20.61 3.56
C MET A 160 9.28 -20.42 2.60
N LEU A 161 9.03 -19.79 1.44
CA LEU A 161 10.06 -19.51 0.45
C LEU A 161 11.15 -18.59 1.03
N GLY A 162 10.75 -17.49 1.68
CA GLY A 162 11.67 -16.54 2.29
C GLY A 162 12.58 -17.18 3.34
N LYS A 163 12.04 -18.05 4.21
CA LYS A 163 12.85 -18.84 5.15
C LYS A 163 13.79 -19.79 4.43
N ALA A 164 13.32 -20.45 3.37
CA ALA A 164 14.13 -21.39 2.62
C ALA A 164 15.29 -20.71 1.88
N LEU A 165 15.08 -19.50 1.36
CA LEU A 165 16.15 -18.73 0.72
C LEU A 165 17.08 -18.07 1.75
N ASN A 166 16.56 -17.67 2.90
CA ASN A 166 17.38 -17.09 3.97
C ASN A 166 18.35 -18.09 4.60
N ASP A 167 17.95 -19.37 4.67
CA ASP A 167 18.80 -20.51 5.04
C ASP A 167 18.61 -21.65 4.04
N PRO A 168 19.38 -21.65 2.92
CA PRO A 168 19.25 -22.65 1.85
C PRO A 168 19.46 -24.09 2.32
N ALA A 169 20.38 -24.32 3.27
CA ALA A 169 20.71 -25.65 3.74
C ALA A 169 19.56 -26.28 4.53
N GLN A 170 18.88 -25.52 5.38
CA GLN A 170 17.69 -25.98 6.11
C GLN A 170 16.43 -25.92 5.25
N GLY A 171 16.35 -24.93 4.36
CA GLY A 171 15.21 -24.62 3.50
C GLY A 171 14.76 -25.75 2.58
N LEU A 172 15.71 -26.57 2.11
CA LEU A 172 15.45 -27.76 1.30
C LEU A 172 14.40 -28.69 1.92
N THR A 173 14.43 -28.87 3.24
CA THR A 173 13.50 -29.75 3.95
C THR A 173 12.09 -29.18 3.96
N ALA A 174 11.95 -27.86 4.10
CA ALA A 174 10.66 -27.19 4.08
C ALA A 174 10.02 -27.29 2.69
N LEU A 175 10.79 -27.04 1.63
CA LEU A 175 10.32 -27.14 0.24
C LEU A 175 9.95 -28.58 -0.15
N SER A 176 10.71 -29.57 0.34
CA SER A 176 10.39 -30.98 0.10
C SER A 176 9.04 -31.40 0.67
N ARG A 177 8.61 -30.80 1.80
CA ARG A 177 7.32 -31.12 2.44
C ARG A 177 6.12 -30.62 1.65
N VAL A 178 6.31 -29.64 0.79
CA VAL A 178 5.24 -29.07 -0.04
C VAL A 178 5.29 -29.57 -1.48
N GLY A 179 6.05 -30.64 -1.74
CA GLY A 179 6.07 -31.34 -3.02
C GLY A 179 7.25 -31.01 -3.93
N VAL A 180 8.10 -30.04 -3.56
CA VAL A 180 9.27 -29.67 -4.36
C VAL A 180 10.37 -30.71 -4.19
N SER A 181 10.67 -31.43 -5.26
CA SER A 181 11.73 -32.44 -5.24
C SER A 181 13.07 -31.87 -5.73
N PHE A 182 14.13 -32.10 -4.96
CA PHE A 182 15.52 -31.83 -5.34
C PHE A 182 16.29 -33.15 -5.43
N SER A 183 17.20 -33.29 -6.40
CA SER A 183 18.09 -34.44 -6.47
C SER A 183 19.09 -34.46 -5.31
N GLU A 184 19.65 -35.63 -4.98
CA GLU A 184 20.66 -35.72 -3.92
C GLU A 184 21.92 -34.94 -4.26
N GLU A 185 22.29 -34.87 -5.54
CA GLU A 185 23.39 -34.05 -6.04
C GLU A 185 23.11 -32.56 -5.84
N GLN A 186 21.89 -32.09 -6.16
CA GLN A 186 21.49 -30.68 -5.97
C GLN A 186 21.48 -30.31 -4.48
N LYS A 187 20.92 -31.17 -3.62
CA LYS A 187 20.92 -30.94 -2.17
C LYS A 187 22.34 -30.84 -1.62
N LYS A 188 23.23 -31.73 -2.05
CA LYS A 188 24.64 -31.72 -1.65
C LYS A 188 25.33 -30.45 -2.13
N LEU A 189 25.12 -30.07 -3.39
CA LEU A 189 25.70 -28.86 -3.97
C LEU A 189 25.25 -27.60 -3.20
N ILE A 190 23.95 -27.43 -2.94
CA ILE A 190 23.41 -26.30 -2.17
C ILE A 190 24.05 -26.22 -0.80
N LYS A 191 24.16 -27.35 -0.08
CA LYS A 191 24.81 -27.38 1.23
C LYS A 191 26.28 -26.99 1.16
N THR A 192 27.02 -27.52 0.19
CA THR A 192 28.43 -27.16 -0.01
C THR A 192 28.60 -25.68 -0.36
N MET A 193 27.73 -25.11 -1.20
CA MET A 193 27.74 -23.69 -1.53
C MET A 193 27.55 -22.83 -0.28
N VAL A 194 26.58 -23.17 0.58
CA VAL A 194 26.39 -22.48 1.88
C VAL A 194 27.59 -22.65 2.80
N GLU A 195 28.17 -23.85 2.90
CA GLU A 195 29.34 -24.14 3.74
C GLU A 195 30.57 -23.32 3.36
N VAL A 196 30.77 -23.05 2.06
CA VAL A 196 31.87 -22.22 1.56
C VAL A 196 31.54 -20.72 1.50
N GLY A 197 30.35 -20.32 1.97
CA GLY A 197 29.91 -18.93 2.02
C GLY A 197 29.24 -18.40 0.75
N ASP A 198 28.99 -19.25 -0.24
CA ASP A 198 28.24 -18.92 -1.46
C ASP A 198 26.73 -19.11 -1.26
N ALA A 199 26.15 -18.28 -0.40
CA ALA A 199 24.72 -18.31 -0.14
C ALA A 199 23.89 -17.84 -1.35
N ALA A 200 24.40 -16.89 -2.13
CA ALA A 200 23.72 -16.36 -3.31
C ALA A 200 23.58 -17.43 -4.41
N GLY A 201 24.65 -18.15 -4.72
CA GLY A 201 24.58 -19.24 -5.70
C GLY A 201 23.68 -20.39 -5.24
N ALA A 202 23.64 -20.67 -3.93
CA ALA A 202 22.70 -21.63 -3.36
C ALA A 202 21.23 -21.22 -3.56
N GLN A 203 20.91 -19.94 -3.29
CA GLN A 203 19.58 -19.37 -3.52
C GLN A 203 19.17 -19.41 -5.00
N GLU A 204 20.10 -19.05 -5.90
CA GLU A 204 19.86 -19.09 -7.35
C GLU A 204 19.56 -20.49 -7.84
N LEU A 205 20.30 -21.50 -7.35
CA LEU A 205 20.08 -22.89 -7.75
C LEU A 205 18.73 -23.40 -7.23
N MET A 206 18.35 -23.03 -5.99
CA MET A 206 17.04 -23.35 -5.44
C MET A 206 15.90 -22.74 -6.27
N LEU A 207 15.98 -21.45 -6.58
CA LEU A 207 14.98 -20.77 -7.39
C LEU A 207 14.88 -21.36 -8.80
N THR A 208 16.02 -21.68 -9.42
CA THR A 208 16.07 -22.28 -10.76
C THR A 208 15.41 -23.65 -10.79
N GLU A 209 15.50 -24.42 -9.70
CA GLU A 209 14.80 -25.70 -9.62
C GLU A 209 13.30 -25.54 -9.36
N LEU A 210 12.92 -24.56 -8.53
CA LEU A 210 11.52 -24.22 -8.30
C LEU A 210 10.82 -23.73 -9.58
N GLU A 211 11.50 -22.96 -10.42
CA GLU A 211 10.98 -22.44 -11.69
C GLU A 211 10.71 -23.50 -12.77
N LYS A 212 11.23 -24.73 -12.61
CA LYS A 212 11.00 -25.83 -13.55
C LYS A 212 9.75 -26.65 -13.25
N GLN A 213 9.17 -26.50 -12.06
CA GLN A 213 8.01 -27.28 -11.61
C GLN A 213 6.72 -26.54 -11.92
#